data_AF-A0A9R0I120-F1
#
_entry.id   AF-A0A9R0I120-F1
#
_cell.length_a   1.000
_cell.length_b   1.000
_cell.length_c   1.000
_cell.angle_alpha   90.00
_cell.angle_beta   90.00
_cell.angle_gamma   90.00
#
_symmetry.space_group_name_H-M   'P 1'
#
loop_
_entity.id
_entity.type
_entity.pdbx_description
1 polymer ?
#
loop_
_entity_poly.entity_id
_entity_poly.type
_entity_poly.pdbx_seq_one_letter_code
_entity_poly.pdbx_strand_id
1 'polypeptide(L)'
;FSVPKHRFILWLTMLDRLKTKVRLYKLKVGSDDLCPLCGSMTETINHLFFECHFGAHCKTQIMNWLGFQNSRNSVAALLKWIHRYAKSKFQKATMYTAVACLVYHIWRARNSSVWNAHVPVIKHTVNTI
;
A
#
# COMPACT_ATOMS: atom_id res chain seq x y z
N PHE A 1 -6.88 0.74 17.79
CA PHE A 1 -6.22 2.06 17.64
C PHE A 1 -5.36 2.03 16.39
N SER A 2 -5.41 3.04 15.53
CA SER A 2 -4.52 3.13 14.35
C SER A 2 -3.47 4.22 14.56
N VAL A 3 -2.21 3.87 14.26
CA VAL A 3 -1.06 4.76 14.44
C VAL A 3 -1.24 6.01 13.56
N PRO A 4 -1.05 7.24 14.09
CA PRO A 4 -1.28 8.48 13.34
C PRO A 4 -0.54 8.53 11.99
N LYS A 5 0.72 8.08 11.95
CA LYS A 5 1.53 7.99 10.72
C LYS A 5 0.87 7.12 9.65
N HIS A 6 0.25 6.00 10.03
CA HIS A 6 -0.40 5.08 9.10
C HIS A 6 -1.66 5.72 8.49
N ARG A 7 -2.47 6.36 9.34
CA ARG A 7 -3.66 7.10 8.90
C ARG A 7 -3.32 8.23 7.94
N PHE A 8 -2.24 8.97 8.23
CA PHE A 8 -1.80 10.08 7.39
C PHE A 8 -1.38 9.62 5.99
N ILE A 9 -0.57 8.57 5.89
CA ILE A 9 -0.18 8.00 4.59
C ILE A 9 -1.40 7.43 3.85
N LEU A 10 -2.31 6.75 4.55
CA LEU A 10 -3.56 6.27 3.94
C LEU A 10 -4.42 7.42 3.41
N TRP A 11 -4.52 8.52 4.14
CA TRP A 11 -5.26 9.70 3.70
C TRP A 11 -4.63 10.34 2.44
N LEU A 12 -3.31 10.51 2.42
CA LEU A 12 -2.60 10.97 1.22
C LEU A 12 -2.77 10.02 0.03
N THR A 13 -2.82 8.72 0.29
CA THR A 13 -3.09 7.69 -0.73
C THR A 13 -4.46 7.91 -1.36
N MET A 14 -5.49 8.17 -0.53
CA MET A 14 -6.86 8.40 -1.00
C MET A 14 -7.04 9.69 -1.78
N LEU A 15 -6.19 10.70 -1.54
CA LEU A 15 -6.20 11.97 -2.26
C LEU A 15 -5.33 11.96 -3.52
N ASP A 16 -4.67 10.84 -3.83
CA ASP A 16 -3.62 10.77 -4.83
C ASP A 16 -2.57 11.88 -4.63
N ARG A 17 -2.05 12.00 -3.39
CA ARG A 17 -1.10 13.04 -2.95
C ARG A 17 0.28 12.52 -2.54
N LEU A 18 0.55 11.24 -2.73
CA LEU A 18 1.87 10.66 -2.49
C LEU A 18 2.86 11.04 -3.61
N LYS A 19 4.15 11.12 -3.25
CA LYS A 19 5.26 11.43 -4.16
C LYS A 19 5.73 10.19 -4.94
N THR A 20 4.81 9.62 -5.72
CA THR A 20 5.10 8.50 -6.62
C THR A 20 6.06 8.92 -7.75
N LYS A 21 6.84 7.98 -8.30
CA LYS A 21 7.78 8.25 -9.39
C LYS A 21 7.12 8.88 -10.61
N VAL A 22 5.89 8.46 -10.99
CA VAL A 22 5.16 9.09 -12.11
C VAL A 22 4.95 10.60 -11.92
N ARG A 23 4.78 11.07 -10.68
CA ARG A 23 4.60 12.49 -10.38
C ARG A 23 5.92 13.23 -10.31
N LEU A 24 6.93 12.61 -9.70
CA LEU A 24 8.28 13.17 -9.65
C LEU A 24 8.85 13.33 -11.05
N TYR A 25 8.66 12.34 -11.91
CA TYR A 25 9.08 12.36 -13.31
C TYR A 25 8.40 13.51 -14.09
N LYS A 26 7.09 13.72 -13.90
CA LYS A 26 6.38 14.89 -14.47
C LYS A 26 6.95 16.24 -14.01
N LEU A 27 7.52 16.29 -12.81
CA LEU A 27 8.20 17.46 -12.27
C LEU A 27 9.69 17.54 -12.65
N LYS A 28 10.15 16.66 -13.56
CA LYS A 28 11.57 16.52 -13.96
C LYS A 28 12.51 16.18 -12.79
N VAL A 29 11.99 15.48 -11.78
CA VAL A 29 12.75 14.98 -10.64
C VAL A 29 12.95 13.47 -10.80
N GLY A 30 14.18 13.05 -11.11
CA GLY A 30 14.56 11.65 -11.35
C GLY A 30 14.67 11.28 -12.83
N SER A 31 15.22 10.09 -13.10
CA SER A 31 15.55 9.57 -14.44
C SER A 31 14.40 8.86 -15.15
N ASP A 32 13.51 8.23 -14.38
CA ASP A 32 12.47 7.31 -14.84
C ASP A 32 11.24 7.41 -13.95
N ASP A 33 10.12 6.86 -14.43
CA ASP A 33 8.86 6.75 -13.71
C ASP A 33 8.58 5.33 -13.18
N LEU A 34 9.56 4.42 -13.26
CA LEU A 34 9.39 3.00 -12.95
C LEU A 34 9.21 2.78 -11.44
N CYS A 35 8.42 1.75 -11.12
CA CYS A 35 8.15 1.32 -9.76
C CYS A 35 9.44 0.85 -9.06
N PRO A 36 9.86 1.49 -7.94
CA PRO A 36 11.09 1.11 -7.25
C PRO A 36 11.07 -0.30 -6.63
N LEU A 37 9.90 -0.94 -6.54
CA LEU A 37 9.75 -2.26 -5.91
C LEU A 37 9.81 -3.41 -6.93
N CYS A 38 9.31 -3.21 -8.16
CA CYS A 38 9.29 -4.26 -9.19
C CYS A 38 10.09 -3.92 -10.44
N GLY A 39 10.46 -2.65 -10.64
CA GLY A 39 11.21 -2.17 -11.81
C GLY A 39 10.50 -2.34 -13.17
N SER A 40 9.25 -2.81 -13.20
CA SER A 40 8.63 -3.32 -14.44
C SER A 40 7.58 -2.40 -15.05
N MET A 41 6.87 -1.59 -14.24
CA MET A 41 5.83 -0.67 -14.73
C MET A 41 5.93 0.67 -14.02
N THR A 42 5.31 1.70 -14.61
CA THR A 42 5.20 3.05 -14.01
C THR A 42 4.60 3.02 -12.60
N GLU A 43 5.22 3.73 -11.66
CA GLU A 43 4.76 3.83 -10.27
C GLU A 43 3.53 4.74 -10.16
N THR A 44 2.35 4.20 -10.38
CA THR A 44 1.09 4.83 -9.95
C THR A 44 0.73 4.39 -8.53
N ILE A 45 -0.25 5.05 -7.88
CA ILE A 45 -0.74 4.61 -6.57
C ILE A 45 -1.33 3.20 -6.64
N ASN A 46 -2.18 2.92 -7.63
CA ASN A 46 -2.78 1.59 -7.78
C ASN A 46 -1.70 0.54 -8.03
N HIS A 47 -0.73 0.85 -8.90
CA HIS A 47 0.39 -0.02 -9.14
C HIS A 47 1.18 -0.28 -7.88
N LEU A 48 1.68 0.76 -7.21
CA LEU A 48 2.49 0.62 -6.00
C LEU A 48 1.83 -0.26 -4.94
N PHE A 49 0.55 -0.07 -4.67
CA PHE A 49 -0.11 -0.78 -3.57
C PHE A 49 -0.63 -2.15 -3.97
N PHE A 50 -1.44 -2.31 -5.02
CA PHE A 50 -2.17 -3.57 -5.24
C PHE A 50 -2.08 -4.17 -6.66
N GLU A 51 -1.44 -3.52 -7.63
CA GLU A 51 -1.18 -4.14 -8.96
C GLU A 51 0.28 -4.61 -9.10
N CYS A 52 1.22 -3.99 -8.38
CA CYS A 52 2.60 -4.46 -8.26
C CYS A 52 2.63 -5.80 -7.53
N HIS A 53 3.41 -6.76 -8.04
CA HIS A 53 3.58 -8.07 -7.41
C HIS A 53 3.91 -7.96 -5.92
N PHE A 54 4.82 -7.05 -5.54
CA PHE A 54 5.19 -6.84 -4.14
C PHE A 54 3.99 -6.49 -3.27
N GLY A 55 3.25 -5.44 -3.66
CA GLY A 55 2.13 -4.92 -2.88
C GLY A 55 0.93 -5.86 -2.88
N ALA A 56 0.63 -6.48 -4.03
CA ALA A 56 -0.39 -7.50 -4.17
C ALA A 56 -0.12 -8.71 -3.26
N HIS A 57 1.13 -9.18 -3.18
CA HIS A 57 1.49 -10.31 -2.32
C HIS A 57 1.38 -9.96 -0.83
N CYS A 58 1.85 -8.77 -0.43
CA CYS A 58 1.69 -8.27 0.95
C CYS A 58 0.20 -8.21 1.32
N LYS A 59 -0.62 -7.65 0.44
CA LYS A 59 -2.07 -7.56 0.63
C LYS A 59 -2.69 -8.95 0.80
N THR A 60 -2.37 -9.90 -0.09
CA THR A 60 -2.92 -11.26 -0.03
C THR A 60 -2.58 -11.95 1.28
N GLN A 61 -1.34 -11.86 1.76
CA GLN A 61 -0.95 -12.47 3.04
C GLN A 61 -1.71 -11.85 4.22
N ILE A 62 -1.82 -10.53 4.29
CA ILE A 62 -2.55 -9.85 5.36
C ILE A 62 -4.06 -10.14 5.30
N MET A 63 -4.66 -10.17 4.11
CA MET A 63 -6.09 -10.49 3.97
C MET A 63 -6.37 -11.95 4.34
N ASN A 64 -5.51 -12.89 3.94
CA ASN A 64 -5.62 -14.29 4.34
C ASN A 64 -5.46 -14.47 5.85
N TRP A 65 -4.52 -13.76 6.47
CA TRP A 65 -4.36 -13.75 7.93
C TRP A 65 -5.60 -13.24 8.67
N LEU A 66 -6.30 -12.25 8.08
CA LEU A 66 -7.59 -11.77 8.59
C LEU A 66 -8.78 -12.68 8.25
N GLY A 67 -8.57 -13.77 7.49
CA GLY A 67 -9.62 -14.72 7.09
C GLY A 67 -10.43 -14.28 5.87
N PHE A 68 -9.89 -13.42 5.00
CA PHE A 68 -10.60 -12.90 3.82
C PHE A 68 -9.83 -13.12 2.53
N GLN A 69 -10.52 -13.60 1.50
CA GLN A 69 -10.01 -13.60 0.13
C GLN A 69 -10.50 -12.35 -0.60
N ASN A 70 -9.60 -11.61 -1.24
CA ASN A 70 -9.94 -10.33 -1.86
C ASN A 70 -9.10 -10.05 -3.12
N SER A 71 -9.75 -9.94 -4.27
CA SER A 71 -9.14 -9.66 -5.58
C SER A 71 -9.05 -8.18 -5.96
N ARG A 72 -9.45 -7.25 -5.07
CA ARG A 72 -9.51 -5.81 -5.39
C ARG A 72 -8.12 -5.21 -5.57
N ASN A 73 -7.92 -4.49 -6.66
CA ASN A 73 -6.64 -3.93 -7.10
C ASN A 73 -6.44 -2.44 -6.75
N SER A 74 -7.33 -1.83 -5.94
CA SER A 74 -7.13 -0.47 -5.43
C SER A 74 -7.47 -0.33 -3.94
N VAL A 75 -6.74 0.56 -3.26
CA VAL A 75 -6.98 0.90 -1.85
C VAL A 75 -8.39 1.42 -1.66
N ALA A 76 -8.86 2.29 -2.56
CA ALA A 76 -10.22 2.82 -2.53
C ALA A 76 -11.29 1.73 -2.65
N ALA A 77 -11.14 0.78 -3.60
CA ALA A 77 -12.09 -0.32 -3.75
C ALA A 77 -12.10 -1.24 -2.52
N LEU A 78 -10.94 -1.50 -1.92
CA LEU A 78 -10.82 -2.29 -0.70
C LEU A 78 -11.54 -1.63 0.48
N LEU A 79 -11.31 -0.33 0.71
CA LEU A 79 -11.95 0.42 1.79
C LEU A 79 -13.48 0.51 1.60
N LYS A 80 -13.95 0.72 0.36
CA LYS A 80 -15.38 0.71 0.02
C LYS A 80 -16.01 -0.66 0.31
N TRP A 81 -15.30 -1.74 0.03
CA TRP A 81 -15.78 -3.08 0.38
C TRP A 81 -15.82 -3.32 1.88
N ILE A 82 -14.77 -2.95 2.62
CA ILE A 82 -14.75 -3.04 4.09
C ILE A 82 -15.94 -2.30 4.68
N HIS A 83 -16.25 -1.11 4.14
CA HIS A 83 -17.38 -0.30 4.61
C HIS A 83 -18.72 -1.05 4.55
N ARG A 84 -18.95 -1.80 3.45
CA ARG A 84 -20.18 -2.57 3.20
C ARG A 84 -20.19 -3.94 3.86
N TYR A 85 -19.04 -4.59 3.95
CA TYR A 85 -18.92 -5.97 4.42
C TYR A 85 -18.89 -6.05 5.95
N ALA A 86 -18.13 -5.17 6.60
CA ALA A 86 -17.93 -5.25 8.04
C ALA A 86 -19.22 -4.88 8.79
N LYS A 87 -19.76 -5.83 9.56
CA LYS A 87 -21.04 -5.66 10.27
C LYS A 87 -20.89 -5.02 11.64
N SER A 88 -19.79 -5.29 12.33
CA SER A 88 -19.53 -4.73 13.66
C SER A 88 -18.54 -3.56 13.61
N LYS A 89 -18.68 -2.63 14.58
CA LYS A 89 -17.74 -1.52 14.77
C LYS A 89 -16.31 -2.02 14.97
N PHE A 90 -16.14 -3.11 15.73
CA PHE A 90 -14.85 -3.72 15.98
C PHE A 90 -14.22 -4.27 14.70
N GLN A 91 -14.96 -5.08 13.94
CA GLN A 91 -14.48 -5.65 12.67
C GLN A 91 -14.07 -4.54 11.69
N LYS A 92 -14.92 -3.51 11.55
CA LYS A 92 -14.66 -2.36 10.68
C LYS A 92 -13.38 -1.63 11.11
N ALA A 93 -13.19 -1.39 12.40
CA ALA A 93 -11.99 -0.73 12.94
C ALA A 93 -10.73 -1.58 12.71
N THR A 94 -10.79 -2.89 12.94
CA THR A 94 -9.66 -3.81 12.73
C THR A 94 -9.25 -3.84 11.27
N MET A 95 -10.21 -4.01 10.35
CA MET A 95 -9.91 -4.06 8.90
C MET A 95 -9.35 -2.72 8.38
N TYR A 96 -9.90 -1.58 8.81
CA TYR A 96 -9.33 -0.28 8.44
C TYR A 96 -7.92 -0.07 9.00
N THR A 97 -7.66 -0.54 10.22
CA THR A 97 -6.33 -0.47 10.83
C THR A 97 -5.33 -1.33 10.05
N ALA A 98 -5.71 -2.55 9.67
CA ALA A 98 -4.88 -3.42 8.87
C ALA A 98 -4.55 -2.83 7.48
N VAL A 99 -5.53 -2.22 6.81
CA VAL A 99 -5.29 -1.54 5.52
C VAL A 99 -4.36 -0.33 5.70
N ALA A 100 -4.56 0.48 6.74
CA ALA A 100 -3.67 1.61 7.03
C ALA A 100 -2.23 1.14 7.31
N CYS A 101 -2.07 0.05 8.06
CA CYS A 101 -0.78 -0.57 8.32
C CYS A 101 -0.12 -1.07 7.02
N LEU A 102 -0.83 -1.88 6.24
CA LEU A 102 -0.36 -2.39 4.95
C LEU A 102 0.12 -1.28 4.02
N VAL A 103 -0.69 -0.23 3.84
CA VAL A 103 -0.34 0.93 3.01
C VAL A 103 0.90 1.64 3.53
N TYR A 104 1.01 1.83 4.85
CA TYR A 104 2.19 2.45 5.44
C TYR A 104 3.46 1.62 5.23
N HIS A 105 3.42 0.32 5.47
CA HIS A 105 4.59 -0.56 5.35
C HIS A 105 5.04 -0.72 3.89
N ILE A 106 4.12 -0.81 2.93
CA ILE A 106 4.46 -0.78 1.50
C ILE A 106 5.10 0.56 1.13
N TRP A 107 4.53 1.68 1.58
CA TRP A 107 5.11 3.01 1.33
C TRP A 107 6.51 3.16 1.93
N ARG A 108 6.73 2.61 3.14
CA ARG A 108 8.04 2.58 3.80
C ARG A 108 9.03 1.72 3.01
N ALA A 109 8.63 0.52 2.56
CA ALA A 109 9.45 -0.35 1.72
C ALA A 109 9.88 0.35 0.42
N ARG A 110 8.93 1.01 -0.25
CA ARG A 110 9.21 1.82 -1.44
C ARG A 110 10.22 2.92 -1.17
N ASN A 111 10.05 3.66 -0.08
CA ASN A 111 11.00 4.74 0.26
C ASN A 111 12.39 4.19 0.59
N SER A 112 12.49 3.02 1.23
CA SER A 112 13.78 2.35 1.42
C SER A 112 14.43 1.98 0.08
N SER A 113 13.65 1.53 -0.91
CA SER A 113 14.18 1.26 -2.24
C SER A 113 14.73 2.53 -2.90
N VAL A 114 14.00 3.64 -2.82
CA VAL A 114 14.41 4.91 -3.44
C VAL A 114 15.63 5.54 -2.78
N TRP A 115 15.68 5.58 -1.44
CA TRP A 115 16.70 6.33 -0.71
C TRP A 115 17.91 5.49 -0.26
N ASN A 116 17.70 4.19 -0.06
CA ASN A 116 18.74 3.29 0.46
C ASN A 116 19.12 2.20 -0.55
N ALA A 117 18.60 2.25 -1.79
CA ALA A 117 18.78 1.20 -2.80
C ALA A 117 18.43 -0.21 -2.27
N HIS A 118 17.49 -0.30 -1.33
CA HIS A 118 17.15 -1.53 -0.62
C HIS A 118 15.67 -1.85 -0.75
N VAL A 119 15.36 -2.95 -1.45
CA VAL A 119 14.02 -3.53 -1.51
C VAL A 119 13.91 -4.60 -0.41
N PRO A 120 13.07 -4.39 0.63
CA PRO A 120 12.89 -5.40 1.67
C PRO A 120 12.17 -6.63 1.12
N VAL A 121 12.37 -7.78 1.74
CA VAL A 121 11.66 -9.01 1.37
C VAL A 121 10.18 -8.90 1.78
N ILE A 122 9.27 -9.41 0.95
CA ILE A 122 7.81 -9.42 1.20
C ILE A 122 7.51 -9.98 2.60
N LYS A 123 8.08 -11.13 2.95
CA LYS A 123 7.90 -11.79 4.27
C LYS A 123 8.31 -10.87 5.42
N HIS A 124 9.41 -10.13 5.29
CA HIS A 124 9.83 -9.19 6.31
C HIS A 124 8.83 -8.04 6.45
N THR A 125 8.33 -7.52 5.34
CA THR A 125 7.34 -6.42 5.35
C THR A 125 6.02 -6.87 5.98
N VAL A 126 5.55 -8.07 5.65
CA VAL A 126 4.33 -8.66 6.24
C VAL A 126 4.48 -8.92 7.74
N ASN A 127 5.63 -9.44 8.19
CA ASN A 127 5.88 -9.69 9.61
C ASN A 127 5.92 -8.43 10.48
N THR A 128 6.05 -7.25 9.87
CA THR A 128 6.06 -5.96 10.60
C THR A 128 4.67 -5.31 10.71
N ILE A 129 3.65 -5.89 10.08
CA ILE A 129 2.25 -5.40 10.05
C ILE A 129 1.46 -6.03 11.19
#